data_AF-A0AAW2K241-F1
#
_entry.id   AF-A0AAW2K241-F1
#
_cell.length_a   1.000
_cell.length_b   1.000
_cell.length_c   1.000
_cell.angle_alpha   90.00
_cell.angle_beta   90.00
_cell.angle_gamma   90.00
#
_symmetry.space_group_name_H-M   'P 1'
#
loop_
_entity.id
_entity.type
_entity.pdbx_description
1 polymer ?
#
loop_
_entity_poly.entity_id
_entity_poly.type
_entity_poly.pdbx_seq_one_letter_code
_entity_poly.pdbx_strand_id
1 'polypeptide(L)'
;MRMEKRAVGIVHEVLSLTVEKMVEVEKISHFRNWFGIDLNVKDLFLDHPGMFYLSTKGKRHTVFLREAYERGCLIESNLVYEARRKLLDLVLLSCRVGKR
;
A
#
# COMPACT_ATOMS: atom_id res chain seq x y z
N MET A 1 -4.75 -22.07 -7.45
CA MET A 1 -3.31 -22.20 -7.08
C MET A 1 -2.33 -21.53 -8.05
N ARG A 2 -2.09 -21.99 -9.31
CA ARG A 2 -1.03 -21.36 -10.15
C ARG A 2 -1.33 -19.90 -10.52
N MET A 3 -2.59 -19.59 -10.84
CA MET A 3 -3.02 -18.24 -11.24
C MET A 3 -2.99 -17.25 -10.06
N GLU A 4 -3.38 -17.71 -8.88
CA GLU A 4 -3.36 -16.94 -7.64
C GLU A 4 -1.93 -16.60 -7.20
N LYS A 5 -1.02 -17.59 -7.16
CA LYS A 5 0.40 -17.34 -6.87
C LYS A 5 1.01 -16.33 -7.84
N ARG A 6 0.63 -16.40 -9.14
CA ARG A 6 1.05 -15.42 -10.14
C ARG A 6 0.48 -14.03 -9.85
N ALA A 7 -0.80 -13.92 -9.52
CA ALA A 7 -1.43 -12.64 -9.18
C ALA A 7 -0.78 -12.00 -7.96
N VAL A 8 -0.53 -12.78 -6.90
CA VAL A 8 0.23 -12.34 -5.71
C VAL A 8 1.60 -11.81 -6.12
N GLY A 9 2.36 -12.57 -6.91
CA GLY A 9 3.69 -12.17 -7.36
C GLY A 9 3.65 -10.87 -8.18
N ILE A 10 2.72 -10.73 -9.11
CA ILE A 10 2.58 -9.50 -9.90
C ILE A 10 2.29 -8.30 -9.00
N VAL A 11 1.34 -8.42 -8.07
CA VAL A 11 1.01 -7.29 -7.19
C VAL A 11 2.17 -6.97 -6.26
N HIS A 12 2.87 -7.98 -5.75
CA HIS A 12 4.07 -7.82 -4.95
C HIS A 12 5.12 -7.00 -5.71
N GLU A 13 5.45 -7.38 -6.94
CA GLU A 13 6.42 -6.64 -7.77
C GLU A 13 5.94 -5.22 -8.13
N VAL A 14 4.66 -5.06 -8.45
CA VAL A 14 4.11 -3.72 -8.74
C VAL A 14 4.23 -2.82 -7.51
N LEU A 15 3.92 -3.34 -6.31
CA LEU A 15 4.10 -2.59 -5.06
C LEU A 15 5.58 -2.33 -4.77
N SER A 16 6.46 -3.30 -5.02
CA SER A 16 7.92 -3.17 -4.83
C SER A 16 8.49 -2.03 -5.68
N LEU A 17 7.90 -1.71 -6.83
CA LEU A 17 8.31 -0.58 -7.68
C LEU A 17 7.78 0.78 -7.21
N THR A 18 6.79 0.82 -6.32
CA THR A 18 6.27 2.10 -5.81
C THR A 18 7.19 2.73 -4.75
N VAL A 19 7.15 4.05 -4.62
CA VAL A 19 7.95 4.81 -3.64
C VAL A 19 7.63 4.40 -2.20
N GLU A 20 6.35 4.24 -1.89
CA GLU A 20 5.88 3.93 -0.54
C GLU A 20 5.50 2.45 -0.38
N LYS A 21 5.78 1.59 -1.36
CA LYS A 21 5.42 0.16 -1.29
C LYS A 21 3.94 -0.07 -0.96
N MET A 22 3.08 0.86 -1.42
CA MET A 22 1.65 0.87 -1.16
C MET A 22 0.88 1.49 -2.33
N VAL A 23 -0.38 1.10 -2.50
CA VAL A 23 -1.29 1.70 -3.49
C VAL A 23 -2.74 1.54 -3.07
N GLU A 24 -3.63 2.36 -3.62
CA GLU A 24 -5.07 2.18 -3.46
C GLU A 24 -5.54 0.93 -4.20
N VAL A 25 -6.38 0.12 -3.54
CA VAL A 25 -6.91 -1.12 -4.12
C VAL A 25 -7.70 -0.86 -5.39
N GLU A 26 -8.44 0.24 -5.45
CA GLU A 26 -9.19 0.65 -6.63
C GLU A 26 -8.30 0.80 -7.86
N LYS A 27 -7.06 1.31 -7.70
CA LYS A 27 -6.10 1.42 -8.81
C LYS A 27 -5.71 0.05 -9.35
N ILE A 28 -5.41 -0.91 -8.48
CA ILE A 28 -5.10 -2.28 -8.94
C ILE A 28 -6.33 -2.92 -9.60
N SER A 29 -7.52 -2.74 -9.03
CA SER A 29 -8.78 -3.24 -9.60
C SER A 29 -9.04 -2.71 -11.01
N HIS A 30 -8.75 -1.43 -11.29
CA HIS A 30 -8.89 -0.85 -12.63
C HIS A 30 -7.96 -1.50 -13.65
N PHE A 31 -6.76 -1.90 -13.25
CA PHE A 31 -5.76 -2.51 -14.14
C PHE A 31 -5.74 -4.06 -14.07
N ARG A 32 -6.67 -4.70 -13.37
CA ARG A 32 -6.65 -6.16 -13.14
C ARG A 32 -6.54 -6.97 -14.44
N ASN A 33 -7.26 -6.55 -15.49
CA ASN A 33 -7.26 -7.24 -16.78
C ASN A 33 -5.90 -7.09 -17.49
N TRP A 34 -5.24 -5.94 -17.35
CA TRP A 34 -3.90 -5.69 -17.90
C TRP A 34 -2.84 -6.55 -17.22
N PHE A 35 -3.01 -6.82 -15.92
CA PHE A 35 -2.15 -7.73 -15.16
C PHE A 35 -2.50 -9.21 -15.37
N GLY A 36 -3.59 -9.53 -16.09
CA GLY A 36 -4.10 -10.89 -16.22
C GLY A 36 -4.50 -11.50 -14.87
N ILE A 37 -5.10 -10.68 -14.00
CA ILE A 37 -5.65 -11.06 -12.70
C ILE A 37 -7.16 -11.18 -12.86
N ASP A 38 -7.64 -12.42 -12.95
CA ASP A 38 -9.07 -12.73 -13.03
C ASP A 38 -9.74 -12.85 -11.65
N LEU A 39 -8.96 -12.76 -10.57
CA LEU A 39 -9.42 -12.82 -9.20
C LEU A 39 -9.97 -11.47 -8.74
N ASN A 40 -10.86 -11.51 -7.74
CA ASN A 40 -11.22 -10.31 -7.01
C ASN A 40 -9.99 -9.81 -6.23
N VAL A 41 -9.55 -8.59 -6.55
CA VAL A 41 -8.33 -7.99 -5.99
C VAL A 41 -8.43 -7.80 -4.47
N LYS A 42 -9.63 -7.51 -3.94
CA LYS A 42 -9.81 -7.39 -2.49
C LYS A 42 -9.61 -8.73 -1.80
N ASP A 43 -10.20 -9.79 -2.34
CA ASP A 43 -10.13 -11.14 -1.78
C ASP A 43 -8.67 -11.64 -1.81
N LEU A 44 -7.95 -11.39 -2.90
CA LEU A 44 -6.52 -11.68 -3.03
C LEU A 44 -5.69 -11.14 -1.84
N PHE A 45 -5.97 -9.92 -1.38
CA PHE A 45 -5.25 -9.31 -0.26
C PHE A 45 -5.66 -9.88 1.09
N LEU A 46 -6.96 -10.17 1.26
CA LEU A 46 -7.49 -10.76 2.49
C LEU A 46 -7.02 -12.20 2.68
N ASP A 47 -6.84 -12.95 1.59
CA ASP A 47 -6.35 -14.33 1.61
C ASP A 47 -4.83 -14.41 1.90
N HIS A 48 -4.09 -13.32 1.70
CA HIS A 48 -2.63 -13.28 1.86
C HIS A 48 -2.13 -12.22 2.87
N PRO A 49 -2.60 -12.23 4.13
CA PRO A 49 -2.26 -11.21 5.12
C PRO A 49 -0.78 -11.25 5.57
N GLY A 50 -0.07 -12.34 5.29
CA GLY A 50 1.37 -12.46 5.55
C GLY A 50 2.23 -11.61 4.60
N MET A 51 1.75 -11.36 3.38
CA MET A 51 2.46 -10.58 2.37
C MET A 51 1.91 -9.16 2.25
N PHE A 52 0.59 -8.99 2.42
CA PHE A 52 -0.08 -7.72 2.26
C PHE A 52 -0.76 -7.27 3.53
N TYR A 53 -0.76 -5.96 3.77
CA TYR A 53 -1.57 -5.32 4.79
C TYR A 53 -2.60 -4.41 4.13
N LEU A 54 -3.87 -4.52 4.52
CA LEU A 54 -4.95 -3.71 3.97
C LEU A 54 -5.42 -2.69 5.02
N SER A 55 -5.21 -1.40 4.73
CA SER A 55 -5.75 -0.30 5.53
C SER A 55 -7.05 0.23 4.92
N THR A 56 -8.02 0.53 5.77
CA THR A 56 -9.28 1.14 5.34
C THR A 56 -9.44 2.50 6.01
N LYS A 57 -9.52 3.55 5.18
CA LYS A 57 -9.75 4.92 5.63
C LYS A 57 -11.02 5.45 4.96
N GLY A 58 -12.12 5.41 5.71
CA GLY A 58 -13.45 5.73 5.16
C GLY A 58 -13.81 4.74 4.05
N LYS A 59 -14.02 5.24 2.83
CA LYS A 59 -14.31 4.42 1.64
C LYS A 59 -13.06 3.99 0.86
N ARG A 60 -11.89 4.54 1.18
CA ARG A 60 -10.63 4.26 0.47
C ARG A 60 -9.92 3.10 1.14
N HIS A 61 -9.53 2.12 0.34
CA HIS A 61 -8.71 0.99 0.78
C HIS A 61 -7.32 1.10 0.18
N THR A 62 -6.30 1.00 1.02
CA THR A 62 -4.89 1.04 0.61
C THR A 62 -4.23 -0.27 1.00
N VAL A 63 -3.60 -0.92 0.04
CA VAL A 63 -2.79 -2.11 0.27
C VAL A 63 -1.32 -1.72 0.41
N PHE A 64 -0.64 -2.36 1.35
CA PHE A 64 0.76 -2.16 1.69
C PHE A 64 1.50 -3.47 1.54
N LEU A 65 2.73 -3.43 1.05
CA LEU A 65 3.63 -4.57 1.06
C LEU A 65 4.18 -4.75 2.48
N ARG A 66 3.78 -5.82 3.18
CA ARG A 66 4.00 -5.96 4.62
C ARG A 66 5.48 -6.04 5.00
N GLU A 67 6.29 -6.73 4.20
CA GLU A 67 7.73 -6.88 4.41
C GLU A 67 8.53 -5.58 4.24
N ALA A 68 7.96 -4.58 3.56
CA ALA A 68 8.65 -3.31 3.34
C ALA A 68 8.58 -2.37 4.56
N TYR A 69 7.83 -2.75 5.61
CA TYR A 69 7.54 -1.90 6.74
C TYR A 69 7.96 -2.53 8.06
N GLU A 70 8.59 -1.71 8.91
CA GLU A 70 8.84 -2.02 10.31
C GLU A 70 8.33 -0.87 11.19
N ARG A 71 7.55 -1.17 12.24
CA ARG A 71 6.98 -0.17 13.17
C ARG A 71 6.27 1.01 12.47
N GLY A 72 5.62 0.73 11.34
CA GLY A 72 4.88 1.75 10.55
C GLY A 72 5.76 2.70 9.75
N CYS A 73 7.05 2.40 9.59
CA CYS A 73 7.98 3.12 8.73
C CYS A 73 8.52 2.20 7.65
N LEU A 74 8.85 2.74 6.48
CA LEU A 74 9.55 1.97 5.45
C LEU A 74 10.93 1.56 5.96
N ILE A 75 11.31 0.29 5.73
CA ILE A 75 12.64 -0.22 6.07
C ILE A 75 13.69 0.46 5.18
N GLU A 76 13.41 0.53 3.87
CA GLU A 76 14.25 1.23 2.90
C GLU A 76 13.56 2.55 2.50
N SER A 77 14.02 3.66 3.09
CA SER A 77 13.50 4.99 2.78
C SER A 77 14.14 5.57 1.52
N ASN A 78 13.44 6.54 0.93
CA ASN A 78 13.98 7.41 -0.12
C ASN A 78 13.65 8.87 0.21
N LEU A 79 14.32 9.80 -0.48
CA LEU A 79 14.18 11.24 -0.23
C LEU A 79 12.72 11.73 -0.37
N VAL A 80 11.94 11.14 -1.29
CA VAL A 80 10.55 11.52 -1.50
C VAL A 80 9.68 11.09 -0.31
N TYR A 81 9.87 9.87 0.17
CA TYR A 81 9.18 9.37 1.36
C TYR A 81 9.51 10.20 2.60
N GLU A 82 10.78 10.51 2.83
CA GLU A 82 11.21 11.32 3.96
C GLU A 82 10.64 12.74 3.91
N ALA A 83 10.64 13.37 2.74
CA ALA A 83 10.03 14.68 2.55
C ALA A 83 8.53 14.66 2.86
N ARG A 84 7.80 13.62 2.39
CA ARG A 84 6.38 13.44 2.69
C ARG A 84 6.12 13.23 4.18
N ARG A 85 6.92 12.40 4.85
CA ARG A 85 6.82 12.17 6.31
C ARG A 85 7.03 13.47 7.09
N LYS A 86 8.09 14.22 6.79
CA LYS A 86 8.36 15.53 7.43
C LYS A 86 7.20 16.50 7.22
N LEU A 87 6.65 16.56 6.00
CA LEU A 87 5.49 17.40 5.71
C LEU A 87 4.26 16.99 6.53
N LEU A 88 3.98 15.68 6.63
CA LEU A 88 2.88 15.16 7.46
C LEU A 88 3.07 15.52 8.94
N ASP A 89 4.29 15.37 9.47
CA ASP A 89 4.60 15.73 10.85
C ASP A 89 4.37 17.21 11.12
N LEU A 90 4.79 18.09 10.19
CA LEU A 90 4.54 19.54 10.28
C LEU A 90 3.04 19.89 10.26
N VAL A 91 2.25 19.24 9.41
CA VAL A 91 0.79 19.43 9.36
C VAL A 91 0.13 18.97 10.66
N LEU A 92 0.56 17.82 11.20
CA LEU A 92 0.02 17.32 12.47
C LEU A 92 0.38 18.23 13.65
N LEU A 93 1.57 18.82 13.64
CA LEU A 93 1.99 19.82 14.63
C LEU A 93 1.14 21.10 14.53
N SER A 94 0.89 21.63 13.33
CA SER A 94 0.08 22.84 13.16
C SER A 94 -1.36 22.64 13.65
N CYS A 95 -1.95 21.46 13.45
CA CYS A 95 -3.26 21.11 13.99
C CYS A 95 -3.31 21.07 15.54
N ARG A 96 -2.17 20.86 16.21
CA ARG A 96 -2.08 20.91 17.69
C ARG A 96 -1.95 22.35 18.22
N VAL A 97 -1.36 23.25 17.42
CA VAL A 97 -1.21 24.67 17.81
C VAL A 97 -2.51 25.44 17.63
N GLY A 98 -3.30 25.16 16.58
CA GLY A 98 -4.56 25.84 16.28
C GLY A 98 -5.78 25.43 17.14
N LYS A 99 -5.60 24.67 18.23
CA LYS A 99 -6.64 24.31 19.21
C LYS A 99 -6.46 24.99 20.57
N ARG A 100 -5.66 26.05 20.63
CA ARG A 100 -5.54 26.95 21.79
C ARG A 100 -6.19 28.29 21.49
#